data_AF-A0A2V8QDA4-F1
#
_entry.id   AF-A0A2V8QDA4-F1
#
_cell.length_a   1.000
_cell.length_b   1.000
_cell.length_c   1.000
_cell.angle_alpha   90.00
_cell.angle_beta   90.00
_cell.angle_gamma   90.00
#
_symmetry.space_group_name_H-M   'P 1'
#
loop_
_entity.id
_entity.type
_entity.pdbx_description
1 polymer ?
#
loop_
_entity_poly.entity_id
_entity_poly.type
_entity_poly.pdbx_seq_one_letter_code
_entity_poly.pdbx_strand_id
1 'polypeptide(L)'
;MKLRTALAVISLVLSLAISADHKSNACPGCWIARPDALTVDQTLGVNVHFTDPQPGEVKMIAAAGFHWVRMDFVWALTEGQRGKYDFSAYDRLLNELDAFDIHALLILDYGNPLYTEGKSVRTPTARGAFVRWAIAAAKHFSGRGVVWEIFNEPNIPMFWPPQPNVEEYKTVALEVGRAFHASVPNEQLIGPAAARIDLDFLDSCFKSKLLDHWAGISVLPYR
;
A
#
# COMPACT_ATOMS: atom_id res chain seq x y z
N MET A 1 48.87 22.28 38.93
CA MET A 1 48.17 21.50 37.88
C MET A 1 47.71 22.50 36.81
N LYS A 2 48.29 22.45 35.60
CA LYS A 2 48.21 23.53 34.60
C LYS A 2 46.83 23.51 33.92
N LEU A 3 46.23 24.69 33.67
CA LEU A 3 44.92 24.89 33.02
C LEU A 3 44.64 23.94 31.83
N ARG A 4 45.68 23.56 31.08
CA ARG A 4 45.61 22.58 29.98
C ARG A 4 45.15 21.18 30.39
N THR A 5 45.58 20.64 31.55
CA THR A 5 45.08 19.34 32.01
C THR A 5 43.64 19.41 32.48
N ALA A 6 43.21 20.54 33.06
CA ALA A 6 41.81 20.74 33.43
C ALA A 6 40.90 20.80 32.18
N LEU A 7 41.31 21.55 31.15
CA LEU A 7 40.56 21.59 29.87
C LEU A 7 40.53 20.24 29.16
N ALA A 8 41.63 19.47 29.18
CA ALA A 8 41.65 18.14 28.56
C ALA A 8 40.70 17.17 29.25
N VAL A 9 40.64 17.19 30.59
CA VAL A 9 39.68 16.37 31.36
C VAL A 9 38.25 16.81 31.11
N ILE A 10 37.97 18.12 31.08
CA ILE A 10 36.62 18.64 30.78
C ILE A 10 36.18 18.24 29.38
N SER A 11 37.06 18.33 28.37
CA SER A 11 36.75 17.94 27.00
C SER A 11 36.51 16.43 26.86
N LEU A 12 37.27 15.60 27.60
CA LEU A 12 37.07 14.14 27.65
C LEU A 12 35.74 13.78 28.34
N VAL A 13 35.39 14.45 29.43
CA VAL A 13 34.10 14.23 30.12
C VAL A 13 32.92 14.67 29.26
N LEU A 14 33.02 15.81 28.56
CA LEU A 14 31.99 16.26 27.63
C LEU A 14 31.84 15.33 26.43
N SER A 15 32.92 14.83 25.85
CA SER A 15 32.86 13.87 24.73
C SER A 15 32.30 12.51 25.13
N LEU A 16 32.55 12.06 26.37
CA LEU A 16 31.93 10.84 26.92
C LEU A 16 30.45 11.06 27.30
N ALA A 17 30.07 12.25 27.77
CA ALA A 17 28.69 12.59 28.12
C ALA A 17 27.80 12.90 26.90
N ILE A 18 28.40 13.24 25.75
CA ILE A 18 27.71 13.53 24.47
C ILE A 18 27.84 12.34 23.50
N SER A 19 28.30 11.17 23.94
CA SER A 19 28.16 9.96 23.13
C SER A 19 26.67 9.76 22.83
N ALA A 20 26.30 10.01 21.57
CA ALA A 20 24.96 9.87 21.03
C ALA A 20 24.46 8.41 21.05
N ASP A 21 25.25 7.49 21.62
CA ASP A 21 24.93 6.06 21.75
C ASP A 21 24.20 5.71 23.07
N HIS A 22 23.82 6.70 23.89
CA HIS A 22 22.78 6.45 24.88
C HIS A 22 21.45 6.20 24.15
N LYS A 23 21.19 4.93 23.83
CA LYS A 23 19.88 4.36 23.47
C LYS A 23 18.92 4.48 24.65
N SER A 24 18.64 5.69 25.08
CA SER A 24 17.52 5.97 25.96
C SER A 24 16.25 5.89 25.11
N ASN A 25 15.74 4.66 24.93
CA ASN A 25 14.37 4.45 24.44
C ASN A 25 13.31 4.99 25.44
N ALA A 26 13.75 5.46 26.61
CA ALA A 26 12.95 6.22 27.56
C ALA A 26 12.84 7.69 27.12
N CYS A 27 12.22 7.95 25.96
CA CYS A 27 11.72 9.28 25.64
C CYS A 27 10.19 9.22 25.43
N PRO A 28 9.41 10.16 25.98
CA PRO A 28 7.98 10.26 25.68
C PRO A 28 7.78 10.47 24.17
N GLY A 29 7.26 9.46 23.47
CA GLY A 29 7.06 9.48 22.02
C GLY A 29 8.18 8.84 21.18
N CYS A 30 9.21 8.27 21.80
CA CYS A 30 10.18 7.46 21.06
C CYS A 30 9.49 6.26 20.42
N TRP A 31 9.94 5.90 19.20
CA TRP A 31 9.50 4.68 18.55
C TRP A 31 9.91 3.47 19.40
N ILE A 32 8.91 2.69 19.81
CA ILE A 32 9.11 1.41 20.47
C ILE A 32 8.87 0.35 19.41
N ALA A 33 9.87 -0.49 19.17
CA ALA A 33 9.71 -1.65 18.31
C ALA A 33 8.54 -2.48 18.80
N ARG A 34 7.58 -2.76 17.93
CA ARG A 34 6.48 -3.66 18.27
C ARG A 34 7.05 -5.07 18.40
N PRO A 35 6.70 -5.82 19.47
CA PRO A 35 7.23 -7.17 19.68
C PRO A 35 6.81 -8.17 18.58
N ASP A 36 5.80 -7.82 17.79
CA ASP A 36 5.26 -8.55 16.64
C ASP A 36 5.61 -7.89 15.29
N ALA A 37 6.59 -6.99 15.25
CA ALA A 37 7.03 -6.38 14.00
C ALA A 37 7.66 -7.43 13.07
N LEU A 38 7.27 -7.40 11.79
CA LEU A 38 7.89 -8.22 10.75
C LEU A 38 9.39 -7.88 10.63
N THR A 39 10.21 -8.90 10.38
CA THR A 39 11.61 -8.73 10.01
C THR A 39 11.71 -8.24 8.56
N VAL A 40 12.87 -7.70 8.17
CA VAL A 40 13.06 -7.16 6.81
C VAL A 40 12.80 -8.23 5.74
N ASP A 41 13.27 -9.46 5.95
CA ASP A 41 13.02 -10.60 5.07
C ASP A 41 11.52 -10.92 4.92
N GLN A 42 10.76 -10.87 6.02
CA GLN A 42 9.30 -11.07 5.99
C GLN A 42 8.53 -9.94 5.28
N THR A 43 9.18 -8.81 4.98
CA THR A 43 8.58 -7.69 4.24
C THR A 43 8.95 -7.68 2.75
N LEU A 44 9.79 -8.60 2.29
CA LEU A 44 10.19 -8.66 0.89
C LEU A 44 9.07 -9.25 0.03
N GLY A 45 8.81 -8.60 -1.10
CA GLY A 45 7.84 -9.06 -2.07
C GLY A 45 8.25 -8.83 -3.52
N VAL A 46 7.48 -9.41 -4.42
CA VAL A 46 7.67 -9.33 -5.88
C VAL A 46 6.36 -8.97 -6.57
N ASN A 47 6.42 -8.23 -7.68
CA ASN A 47 5.23 -8.03 -8.52
C ASN A 47 5.03 -9.26 -9.41
N VAL A 48 3.79 -9.70 -9.56
CA VAL A 48 3.38 -10.74 -10.52
C VAL A 48 2.34 -10.16 -11.48
N HIS A 49 2.13 -10.82 -12.62
CA HIS A 49 1.13 -10.42 -13.62
C HIS A 49 0.29 -11.61 -14.09
N PHE A 50 -0.07 -12.49 -13.15
CA PHE A 50 -0.92 -13.65 -13.38
C PHE A 50 -1.85 -13.87 -12.19
N THR A 51 -3.01 -14.48 -12.45
CA THR A 51 -3.89 -15.07 -11.43
C THR A 51 -3.86 -16.59 -11.43
N ASP A 52 -3.34 -17.18 -12.51
CA ASP A 52 -3.19 -18.62 -12.68
C ASP A 52 -1.69 -18.94 -12.86
N PRO A 53 -0.93 -19.16 -11.77
CA PRO A 53 0.49 -19.47 -11.85
C PRO A 53 0.72 -20.78 -12.63
N GLN A 54 1.79 -20.82 -13.41
CA GLN A 54 2.31 -22.07 -13.95
C GLN A 54 2.78 -22.98 -12.81
N PRO A 55 2.75 -24.32 -13.00
CA PRO A 55 3.19 -25.25 -11.97
C PRO A 55 4.59 -24.92 -11.45
N GLY A 56 4.68 -24.58 -10.16
CA GLY A 56 5.93 -24.28 -9.47
C GLY A 56 6.32 -22.80 -9.41
N GLU A 57 5.62 -21.87 -10.07
CA GLU A 57 5.96 -20.43 -10.01
C GLU A 57 5.89 -19.88 -8.58
N VAL A 58 4.82 -20.17 -7.84
CA VAL A 58 4.68 -19.73 -6.44
C VAL A 58 5.75 -20.35 -5.55
N LYS A 59 6.11 -21.62 -5.79
CA LYS A 59 7.21 -22.28 -5.09
C LYS A 59 8.55 -21.58 -5.34
N MET A 60 8.80 -21.10 -6.55
CA MET A 60 10.02 -20.33 -6.86
C MET A 60 10.04 -18.98 -6.14
N ILE A 61 8.90 -18.30 -6.05
CA ILE A 61 8.75 -17.05 -5.27
C ILE A 61 9.10 -17.31 -3.80
N ALA A 62 8.51 -18.35 -3.19
CA ALA A 62 8.80 -18.74 -1.81
C ALA A 62 10.28 -19.12 -1.61
N ALA A 63 10.83 -19.93 -2.52
CA ALA A 63 12.23 -20.37 -2.44
C ALA A 63 13.25 -19.23 -2.60
N ALA A 64 12.86 -18.12 -3.26
CA ALA A 64 13.65 -16.90 -3.35
C ALA A 64 13.59 -16.05 -2.06
N GLY A 65 12.76 -16.42 -1.08
CA GLY A 65 12.61 -15.73 0.21
C GLY A 65 11.60 -14.59 0.19
N PHE A 66 10.70 -14.54 -0.80
CA PHE A 66 9.62 -13.56 -0.82
C PHE A 66 8.42 -14.05 -0.04
N HIS A 67 7.84 -13.16 0.77
CA HIS A 67 6.65 -13.41 1.58
C HIS A 67 5.43 -12.60 1.10
N TRP A 68 5.61 -11.77 0.07
CA TRP A 68 4.56 -10.93 -0.49
C TRP A 68 4.54 -10.98 -2.01
N VAL A 69 3.35 -10.95 -2.59
CA VAL A 69 3.15 -10.60 -4.00
C VAL A 69 2.33 -9.33 -4.14
N ARG A 70 2.67 -8.50 -5.13
CA ARG A 70 1.85 -7.37 -5.58
C ARG A 70 1.24 -7.70 -6.93
N MET A 71 -0.08 -7.54 -7.08
CA MET A 71 -0.83 -7.90 -8.29
C MET A 71 -1.97 -6.92 -8.57
N ASP A 72 -2.20 -6.60 -9.85
CA ASP A 72 -3.35 -5.81 -10.31
C ASP A 72 -4.66 -6.57 -10.01
N PHE A 73 -5.58 -5.94 -9.26
CA PHE A 73 -6.93 -6.44 -9.03
C PHE A 73 -7.90 -5.70 -9.95
N VAL A 74 -8.01 -6.18 -11.20
CA VAL A 74 -8.57 -5.40 -12.31
C VAL A 74 -10.10 -5.42 -12.30
N TRP A 75 -10.70 -4.23 -12.18
CA TRP A 75 -12.14 -4.00 -12.10
C TRP A 75 -12.88 -4.50 -13.33
N ALA A 76 -12.37 -4.23 -14.53
CA ALA A 76 -12.97 -4.69 -15.77
C ALA A 76 -13.00 -6.22 -15.90
N LEU A 77 -12.08 -6.94 -15.26
CA LEU A 77 -12.01 -8.41 -15.31
C LEU A 77 -12.94 -9.06 -14.29
N THR A 78 -13.30 -8.34 -13.23
CA THR A 78 -14.08 -8.88 -12.11
C THR A 78 -15.51 -8.38 -12.07
N GLU A 79 -15.85 -7.28 -12.74
CA GLU A 79 -17.23 -6.81 -12.95
C GLU A 79 -17.56 -6.74 -14.44
N GLY A 80 -17.84 -7.91 -15.05
CA GLY A 80 -18.28 -7.99 -16.46
C GLY A 80 -19.75 -7.61 -16.68
N GLN A 81 -20.55 -7.60 -15.61
CA GLN A 81 -21.95 -7.15 -15.62
C GLN A 81 -22.17 -6.22 -14.42
N ARG A 82 -22.90 -5.12 -14.62
CA ARG A 82 -23.10 -4.11 -13.55
C ARG A 82 -23.64 -4.75 -12.27
N GLY A 83 -22.90 -4.58 -11.17
CA GLY A 83 -23.24 -5.09 -9.84
C GLY A 83 -23.09 -6.60 -9.66
N LYS A 84 -22.51 -7.31 -10.61
CA LYS A 84 -22.21 -8.74 -10.49
C LYS A 84 -20.70 -8.95 -10.56
N TYR A 85 -20.17 -9.57 -9.52
CA TYR A 85 -18.74 -9.73 -9.33
C TYR A 85 -18.34 -11.21 -9.46
N ASP A 86 -17.28 -11.46 -10.22
CA ASP A 86 -16.60 -12.75 -10.27
C ASP A 86 -15.15 -12.54 -9.83
N PHE A 87 -14.81 -13.06 -8.66
CA PHE A 87 -13.48 -12.96 -8.07
C PHE A 87 -12.72 -14.30 -8.14
N SER A 88 -13.24 -15.29 -8.86
CA SER A 88 -12.73 -16.67 -8.85
C SER A 88 -11.28 -16.80 -9.31
N ALA A 89 -10.81 -15.93 -10.21
CA ALA A 89 -9.42 -15.90 -10.63
C ALA A 89 -8.48 -15.52 -9.47
N TYR A 90 -8.89 -14.54 -8.66
CA TYR A 90 -8.13 -14.11 -7.49
C TYR A 90 -8.28 -15.08 -6.32
N ASP A 91 -9.43 -15.76 -6.18
CA ASP A 91 -9.56 -16.89 -5.24
C ASP A 91 -8.50 -17.96 -5.51
N ARG A 92 -8.32 -18.35 -6.78
CA ARG A 92 -7.29 -19.33 -7.18
C ARG A 92 -5.89 -18.83 -6.85
N LEU A 93 -5.56 -17.60 -7.24
CA LEU A 93 -4.27 -17.00 -6.92
C LEU A 93 -3.98 -17.05 -5.42
N LEU A 94 -4.87 -16.51 -4.59
CA LEU A 94 -4.65 -16.44 -3.15
C LEU A 94 -4.57 -17.84 -2.52
N ASN A 95 -5.32 -18.83 -3.01
CA ASN A 95 -5.22 -20.21 -2.51
C ASN A 95 -3.85 -20.84 -2.80
N GLU A 96 -3.25 -20.55 -3.96
CA GLU A 96 -1.91 -21.00 -4.28
C GLU A 96 -0.86 -20.30 -3.42
N LEU A 97 -1.03 -19.00 -3.12
CA LEU A 97 -0.12 -18.25 -2.26
C LEU A 97 -0.19 -18.72 -0.80
N ASP A 98 -1.39 -19.00 -0.27
CA ASP A 98 -1.61 -19.50 1.08
C ASP A 98 -0.85 -20.81 1.34
N ALA A 99 -0.71 -21.67 0.32
CA ALA A 99 0.02 -22.93 0.43
C ALA A 99 1.52 -22.75 0.72
N PHE A 100 2.05 -21.54 0.53
CA PHE A 100 3.45 -21.18 0.76
C PHE A 100 3.63 -20.04 1.77
N ASP A 101 2.58 -19.66 2.51
CA ASP A 101 2.61 -18.55 3.48
C ASP A 101 3.04 -17.22 2.83
N ILE A 102 2.56 -16.98 1.60
CA ILE A 102 2.78 -15.74 0.87
C ILE A 102 1.53 -14.87 0.97
N HIS A 103 1.70 -13.62 1.40
CA HIS A 103 0.64 -12.62 1.48
C HIS A 103 0.47 -11.88 0.15
N ALA A 104 -0.68 -11.23 -0.01
CA ALA A 104 -1.00 -10.46 -1.21
C ALA A 104 -1.25 -8.98 -0.91
N LEU A 105 -0.64 -8.14 -1.73
CA LEU A 105 -1.03 -6.75 -1.94
C LEU A 105 -1.79 -6.68 -3.28
N LEU A 106 -3.08 -6.36 -3.22
CA LEU A 106 -3.97 -6.29 -4.38
C LEU A 106 -4.33 -4.83 -4.69
N ILE A 107 -4.08 -4.43 -5.94
CA ILE A 107 -4.28 -3.05 -6.38
C ILE A 107 -5.70 -2.88 -6.91
N LEU A 108 -6.52 -2.05 -6.28
CA LEU A 108 -7.85 -1.69 -6.76
C LEU A 108 -7.69 -0.79 -8.00
N ASP A 109 -7.64 -1.38 -9.19
CA ASP A 109 -7.47 -0.72 -10.48
C ASP A 109 -8.32 -1.44 -11.54
N TYR A 110 -8.30 -1.12 -12.83
CA TYR A 110 -8.22 0.20 -13.42
C TYR A 110 -9.66 0.73 -13.59
N GLY A 111 -9.97 1.28 -14.77
CA GLY A 111 -11.34 1.55 -15.19
C GLY A 111 -12.14 0.30 -15.52
N ASN A 112 -13.43 0.50 -15.79
CA ASN A 112 -14.32 -0.54 -16.30
C ASN A 112 -15.16 0.04 -17.45
N PRO A 113 -15.20 -0.60 -18.64
CA PRO A 113 -16.02 -0.16 -19.78
C PRO A 113 -17.49 0.09 -19.47
N LEU A 114 -18.05 -0.57 -18.44
CA LEU A 114 -19.42 -0.36 -17.99
C LEU A 114 -19.69 1.04 -17.41
N TYR A 115 -18.66 1.78 -17.00
CA TYR A 115 -18.77 3.05 -16.28
C TYR A 115 -17.81 4.15 -16.76
N THR A 116 -16.64 3.78 -17.26
CA THR A 116 -15.54 4.71 -17.56
C THR A 116 -14.99 4.60 -18.98
N GLU A 117 -15.63 3.83 -19.87
CA GLU A 117 -15.06 3.47 -21.18
C GLU A 117 -13.69 2.78 -21.07
N GLY A 118 -13.39 2.16 -19.92
CA GLY A 118 -12.08 1.54 -19.64
C GLY A 118 -11.01 2.52 -19.15
N LYS A 119 -11.34 3.79 -18.91
CA LYS A 119 -10.43 4.85 -18.44
C LYS A 119 -10.52 5.08 -16.93
N SER A 120 -9.80 6.07 -16.40
CA SER A 120 -9.80 6.39 -14.97
C SER A 120 -11.17 6.79 -14.41
N VAL A 121 -11.32 6.65 -13.09
CA VAL A 121 -12.58 6.85 -12.38
C VAL A 121 -12.80 8.35 -12.11
N ARG A 122 -13.49 9.03 -13.04
CA ARG A 122 -13.69 10.49 -12.96
C ARG A 122 -15.09 10.95 -12.55
N THR A 123 -16.12 10.22 -12.97
CA THR A 123 -17.52 10.66 -12.78
C THR A 123 -18.09 10.19 -11.45
N PRO A 124 -19.07 10.90 -10.85
CA PRO A 124 -19.73 10.44 -9.62
C PRO A 124 -20.33 9.03 -9.74
N THR A 125 -20.92 8.71 -10.90
CA THR A 125 -21.46 7.37 -11.18
C THR A 125 -20.37 6.30 -11.17
N ALA A 126 -19.23 6.57 -11.82
CA ALA A 126 -18.10 5.65 -11.84
C ALA A 126 -17.49 5.48 -10.44
N ARG A 127 -17.33 6.58 -9.68
CA ARG A 127 -16.85 6.52 -8.29
C ARG A 127 -17.73 5.65 -7.41
N GLY A 128 -19.04 5.88 -7.45
CA GLY A 128 -19.99 5.07 -6.68
C GLY A 128 -19.96 3.59 -7.05
N ALA A 129 -19.74 3.26 -8.32
CA ALA A 129 -19.59 1.87 -8.77
C ALA A 129 -18.26 1.25 -8.32
N PHE A 130 -17.17 1.99 -8.46
CA PHE A 130 -15.84 1.59 -8.01
C PHE A 130 -15.80 1.32 -6.50
N VAL A 131 -16.42 2.18 -5.70
CA VAL A 131 -16.56 1.98 -4.25
C VAL A 131 -17.32 0.70 -3.93
N ARG A 132 -18.47 0.44 -4.58
CA ARG A 132 -19.23 -0.80 -4.35
C ARG A 132 -18.42 -2.05 -4.71
N TRP A 133 -17.70 -2.00 -5.82
CA TRP A 133 -16.83 -3.09 -6.26
C TRP A 133 -15.67 -3.33 -5.29
N ALA A 134 -14.95 -2.27 -4.88
CA ALA A 134 -13.86 -2.35 -3.92
C ALA A 134 -14.31 -2.95 -2.57
N ILE A 135 -15.48 -2.54 -2.07
CA ILE A 135 -16.05 -3.09 -0.84
C ILE A 135 -16.51 -4.54 -1.03
N ALA A 136 -17.06 -4.89 -2.19
CA ALA A 136 -17.42 -6.28 -2.47
C ALA A 136 -16.19 -7.19 -2.48
N ALA A 137 -15.09 -6.75 -3.09
CA ALA A 137 -13.81 -7.46 -3.10
C ALA A 137 -13.24 -7.61 -1.68
N ALA A 138 -13.13 -6.52 -0.94
CA ALA A 138 -12.63 -6.53 0.43
C ALA A 138 -13.46 -7.42 1.37
N LYS A 139 -14.79 -7.46 1.20
CA LYS A 139 -15.66 -8.38 1.94
C LYS A 139 -15.44 -9.84 1.54
N HIS A 140 -15.30 -10.12 0.25
CA HIS A 140 -15.11 -11.46 -0.27
C HIS A 140 -13.82 -12.10 0.25
N PHE A 141 -12.73 -11.34 0.29
CA PHE A 141 -11.43 -11.81 0.78
C PHE A 141 -11.17 -11.50 2.26
N SER A 142 -12.19 -11.11 3.02
CA SER A 142 -11.97 -10.60 4.36
C SER A 142 -11.35 -11.65 5.28
N GLY A 143 -10.39 -11.22 6.09
CA GLY A 143 -9.67 -12.10 7.02
C GLY A 143 -8.55 -12.94 6.38
N ARG A 144 -8.31 -12.83 5.07
CA ARG A 144 -7.15 -13.45 4.40
C ARG A 144 -5.85 -12.66 4.52
N GLY A 145 -5.89 -11.47 5.14
CA GLY A 145 -4.71 -10.62 5.32
C GLY A 145 -4.25 -9.90 4.05
N VAL A 146 -5.16 -9.68 3.10
CA VAL A 146 -4.87 -8.88 1.90
C VAL A 146 -4.62 -7.42 2.29
N VAL A 147 -3.58 -6.83 1.71
CA VAL A 147 -3.38 -5.37 1.74
C VAL A 147 -3.92 -4.78 0.44
N TRP A 148 -4.87 -3.85 0.54
CA TRP A 148 -5.50 -3.21 -0.61
C TRP A 148 -4.78 -1.91 -0.94
N GLU A 149 -4.38 -1.74 -2.19
CA GLU A 149 -3.76 -0.49 -2.67
C GLU A 149 -4.74 0.29 -3.56
N ILE A 150 -4.96 1.57 -3.27
CA ILE A 150 -5.91 2.38 -4.04
C ILE A 150 -5.30 2.90 -5.34
N PHE A 151 -5.68 2.27 -6.45
CA PHE A 151 -5.28 2.61 -7.82
C PHE A 151 -3.78 2.46 -8.09
N ASN A 152 -3.38 2.52 -9.36
CA ASN A 152 -1.99 2.44 -9.79
C ASN A 152 -1.54 3.76 -10.44
N GLU A 153 -0.48 4.36 -9.90
CA GLU A 153 0.20 5.55 -10.46
C GLU A 153 -0.73 6.66 -11.01
N PRO A 154 -1.72 7.12 -10.21
CA PRO A 154 -2.72 8.11 -10.65
C PRO A 154 -2.12 9.47 -11.04
N ASN A 155 -0.86 9.73 -10.69
CA ASN A 155 -0.14 10.97 -10.99
C ASN A 155 0.47 11.01 -12.40
N ILE A 156 0.34 9.97 -13.24
CA ILE A 156 0.84 9.99 -14.62
C ILE A 156 -0.26 9.79 -15.68
N PRO A 157 -0.10 10.37 -16.89
CA PRO A 157 -1.15 10.33 -17.93
C PRO A 157 -1.54 8.93 -18.38
N MET A 158 -0.62 7.96 -18.28
CA MET A 158 -0.85 6.57 -18.66
C MET A 158 -2.00 5.94 -17.89
N PHE A 159 -2.08 6.22 -16.58
CA PHE A 159 -3.08 5.61 -15.70
C PHE A 159 -4.23 6.55 -15.34
N TRP A 160 -4.07 7.86 -15.57
CA TRP A 160 -5.14 8.84 -15.39
C TRP A 160 -5.42 9.71 -16.62
N PRO A 161 -5.82 9.12 -17.77
CA PRO A 161 -6.07 9.88 -18.99
C PRO A 161 -7.29 10.81 -18.86
N PRO A 162 -7.39 11.89 -19.67
CA PRO A 162 -6.37 12.37 -20.61
C PRO A 162 -5.14 13.01 -19.95
N GLN A 163 -5.26 13.45 -18.69
CA GLN A 163 -4.16 14.02 -17.90
C GLN A 163 -4.42 13.80 -16.41
N PRO A 164 -3.38 13.61 -15.58
CA PRO A 164 -3.53 13.43 -14.14
C PRO A 164 -4.40 14.51 -13.50
N ASN A 165 -5.21 14.09 -12.53
CA ASN A 165 -6.02 15.01 -11.74
C ASN A 165 -6.07 14.54 -10.29
N VAL A 166 -5.27 15.20 -9.44
CA VAL A 166 -5.16 14.87 -8.02
C VAL A 166 -6.48 15.05 -7.27
N GLU A 167 -7.31 16.04 -7.62
CA GLU A 167 -8.60 16.24 -6.94
C GLU A 167 -9.59 15.12 -7.25
N GLU A 168 -9.62 14.63 -8.50
CA GLU A 168 -10.43 13.47 -8.86
C GLU A 168 -9.96 12.22 -8.12
N TYR A 169 -8.65 11.94 -8.16
CA TYR A 169 -8.06 10.80 -7.45
C TYR A 169 -8.36 10.83 -5.94
N LYS A 170 -8.10 11.97 -5.28
CA LYS A 170 -8.37 12.13 -3.85
C LYS A 170 -9.84 11.91 -3.51
N THR A 171 -10.74 12.35 -4.38
CA THR A 171 -12.18 12.10 -4.20
C THR A 171 -12.49 10.60 -4.23
N VAL A 172 -11.94 9.85 -5.18
CA VAL A 172 -12.09 8.37 -5.21
C VAL A 172 -11.52 7.75 -3.93
N ALA A 173 -10.27 8.07 -3.59
CA ALA A 173 -9.59 7.49 -2.45
C ALA A 173 -10.28 7.80 -1.11
N LEU A 174 -10.84 9.00 -0.94
CA LEU A 174 -11.63 9.36 0.25
C LEU A 174 -12.97 8.63 0.31
N GLU A 175 -13.64 8.43 -0.82
CA GLU A 175 -14.89 7.66 -0.86
C GLU A 175 -14.64 6.17 -0.55
N VAL A 176 -13.57 5.58 -1.12
CA VAL A 176 -13.15 4.19 -0.81
C VAL A 176 -12.72 4.06 0.65
N GLY A 177 -11.85 4.95 1.14
CA GLY A 177 -11.35 4.91 2.51
C GLY A 177 -12.44 5.03 3.57
N ARG A 178 -13.43 5.91 3.35
CA ARG A 178 -14.62 6.00 4.23
C ARG A 178 -15.46 4.73 4.20
N ALA A 179 -15.64 4.14 3.01
CA ALA A 179 -16.42 2.92 2.86
C ALA A 179 -15.71 1.70 3.50
N PHE A 180 -14.38 1.63 3.42
CA PHE A 180 -13.57 0.60 4.07
C PHE A 180 -13.76 0.63 5.58
N HIS A 181 -13.56 1.80 6.21
CA HIS A 181 -13.82 1.98 7.65
C HIS A 181 -15.24 1.58 8.07
N ALA A 182 -16.24 1.88 7.24
CA ALA A 182 -17.62 1.58 7.56
C ALA A 182 -18.01 0.10 7.36
N SER A 183 -17.38 -0.59 6.40
CA SER A 183 -17.89 -1.88 5.90
C SER A 183 -16.95 -3.06 6.13
N VAL A 184 -15.65 -2.81 6.22
CA VAL A 184 -14.58 -3.81 6.34
C VAL A 184 -13.45 -3.25 7.24
N PRO A 185 -13.75 -2.88 8.51
CA PRO A 185 -12.83 -2.11 9.37
C PRO A 185 -11.53 -2.84 9.75
N ASN A 186 -11.44 -4.15 9.48
CA ASN A 186 -10.26 -4.96 9.76
C ASN A 186 -9.34 -5.12 8.53
N GLU A 187 -9.78 -4.69 7.35
CA GLU A 187 -8.99 -4.75 6.12
C GLU A 187 -8.07 -3.54 6.02
N GLN A 188 -6.88 -3.74 5.46
CA GLN A 188 -5.88 -2.67 5.32
C GLN A 188 -5.98 -2.03 3.95
N LEU A 189 -6.14 -0.70 3.92
CA LEU A 189 -6.06 0.10 2.70
C LEU A 189 -4.79 0.96 2.73
N ILE A 190 -4.04 1.01 1.64
CA ILE A 190 -2.85 1.85 1.47
C ILE A 190 -2.95 2.64 0.16
N GLY A 191 -2.13 3.66 0.00
CA GLY A 191 -2.02 4.41 -1.25
C GLY A 191 -0.88 5.44 -1.21
N PRO A 192 -0.67 6.24 -2.26
CA PRO A 192 -1.45 6.30 -3.48
C PRO A 192 -0.86 5.54 -4.68
N ALA A 193 0.12 4.65 -4.44
CA ALA A 193 0.92 4.02 -5.49
C ALA A 193 1.55 5.06 -6.43
N ALA A 194 2.09 6.17 -5.89
CA ALA A 194 2.60 7.27 -6.72
C ALA A 194 3.74 6.79 -7.62
N ALA A 195 3.70 7.15 -8.90
CA ALA A 195 4.88 7.04 -9.75
C ALA A 195 5.96 7.97 -9.21
N ARG A 196 7.15 7.42 -8.97
CA ARG A 196 8.29 8.11 -8.34
C ARG A 196 7.97 8.62 -6.94
N ILE A 197 8.84 9.48 -6.41
CA ILE A 197 8.61 10.21 -5.15
C ILE A 197 8.12 11.63 -5.51
N ASP A 198 6.89 11.70 -6.01
CA ASP A 198 6.24 12.95 -6.37
C ASP A 198 5.73 13.66 -5.10
N LEU A 199 6.57 14.53 -4.53
CA LEU A 199 6.29 15.19 -3.25
C LEU A 199 5.07 16.11 -3.31
N ASP A 200 4.82 16.77 -4.44
CA ASP A 200 3.67 17.67 -4.59
C ASP A 200 2.35 16.88 -4.62
N PHE A 201 2.34 15.76 -5.35
CA PHE A 201 1.19 14.85 -5.37
C PHE A 201 0.93 14.23 -3.99
N LEU A 202 1.99 13.76 -3.30
CA LEU A 202 1.90 13.18 -1.96
C LEU A 202 1.39 14.21 -0.93
N ASP A 203 1.95 15.43 -0.93
CA ASP A 203 1.52 16.52 -0.04
C ASP A 203 0.04 16.88 -0.26
N SER A 204 -0.42 16.94 -1.51
CA SER A 204 -1.84 17.17 -1.82
C SER A 204 -2.75 16.08 -1.26
N CYS A 205 -2.33 14.81 -1.34
CA CYS A 205 -3.05 13.69 -0.73
C CYS A 205 -3.12 13.82 0.79
N PHE A 206 -2.01 14.14 1.45
CA PHE A 206 -1.93 14.23 2.91
C PHE A 206 -2.77 15.37 3.47
N LYS A 207 -2.75 16.54 2.82
CA LYS A 207 -3.58 17.70 3.19
C LYS A 207 -5.09 17.43 3.08
N SER A 208 -5.47 16.37 2.36
CA SER A 208 -6.87 15.97 2.16
C SER A 208 -7.32 14.86 3.10
N LYS A 209 -6.58 14.61 4.20
CA LYS A 209 -6.90 13.63 5.25
C LYS A 209 -6.92 12.16 4.80
N LEU A 210 -6.29 11.83 3.68
CA LEU A 210 -6.20 10.44 3.25
C LEU A 210 -5.41 9.56 4.23
N LEU A 211 -4.51 10.15 5.02
CA LEU A 211 -3.79 9.44 6.08
C LEU A 211 -4.71 8.92 7.20
N ASP A 212 -5.90 9.51 7.39
CA ASP A 212 -6.90 9.00 8.34
C ASP A 212 -7.54 7.69 7.85
N HIS A 213 -7.33 7.34 6.58
CA HIS A 213 -7.92 6.19 5.89
C HIS A 213 -6.90 5.14 5.45
N TRP A 214 -5.61 5.43 5.53
CA TRP A 214 -4.56 4.54 5.04
C TRP A 214 -3.73 3.95 6.17
N ALA A 215 -3.51 2.64 6.10
CA ALA A 215 -2.59 1.92 6.96
C ALA A 215 -1.12 2.14 6.57
N GLY A 216 -0.86 2.66 5.37
CA GLY A 216 0.48 2.87 4.83
C GLY A 216 0.50 3.75 3.60
N ILE A 217 1.71 4.23 3.25
CA ILE A 217 1.95 5.05 2.07
C ILE A 217 2.77 4.24 1.05
N SER A 218 2.37 4.25 -0.21
CA SER A 218 3.07 3.52 -1.29
C SER A 218 3.53 4.43 -2.43
N VAL A 219 4.72 4.12 -2.96
CA VAL A 219 5.40 4.84 -4.05
C VAL A 219 6.17 3.83 -4.93
N LEU A 220 6.36 4.16 -6.20
CA LEU A 220 7.12 3.38 -7.18
C LEU A 220 8.37 4.18 -7.61
N PRO A 221 9.46 4.15 -6.82
CA PRO A 221 10.56 5.11 -6.91
C PRO A 221 11.60 4.75 -8.00
N TYR A 222 11.13 4.30 -9.16
CA TYR A 222 12.00 4.05 -10.32
C TYR A 222 12.77 5.33 -10.70
N ARG A 223 14.08 5.19 -10.96
CA ARG A 223 15.03 6.27 -11.23
C ARG A 223 15.51 6.25 -12.67
#